data_AF-A0A3D3EY64-F1
#
_entry.id   AF-A0A3D3EY64-F1
#
_cell.length_a   1.000
_cell.length_b   1.000
_cell.length_c   1.000
_cell.angle_alpha   90.00
_cell.angle_beta   90.00
_cell.angle_gamma   90.00
#
_symmetry.space_group_name_H-M   'P 1'
#
loop_
_entity.id
_entity.type
_entity.pdbx_description
1 polymer ?
#
loop_
_entity_poly.entity_id
_entity_poly.type
_entity_poly.pdbx_seq_one_letter_code
_entity_poly.pdbx_strand_id
1 'polypeptide(L)'
;MKIPYKLIWHSFLILYLFLSGCASNKNTYIEENLEALPEYLEETYLATQTTQETIEELYRLNDIELPPYKLGPGDKMKIYVYDEPELDSDVVIVKQDGTLSYRLVGEVDVTGLTIPEATEIIEDKLKDYILYPEVSIIPFEARSSTVTILG
;
A
#
# COMPACT_ATOMS: atom_id res chain seq x y z
N MET A 1 -24.65 49.12 62.78
CA MET A 1 -24.13 47.86 63.36
C MET A 1 -22.69 47.68 62.84
N LYS A 2 -21.68 48.05 63.62
CA LYS A 2 -20.27 48.05 63.19
C LYS A 2 -19.65 46.68 63.50
N ILE A 3 -19.37 45.88 62.47
CA ILE A 3 -18.70 44.59 62.62
C ILE A 3 -17.24 44.86 63.03
N PRO A 4 -16.72 44.33 64.15
CA PRO A 4 -15.37 44.62 64.60
C PRO A 4 -14.35 44.00 63.64
N TYR A 5 -13.45 44.83 63.11
CA TYR A 5 -12.41 44.45 62.14
C TYR A 5 -11.50 43.30 62.62
N LYS A 6 -11.41 43.05 63.93
CA LYS A 6 -10.73 41.89 64.50
C LYS A 6 -11.33 40.54 64.10
N LEU A 7 -12.65 40.48 63.85
CA LEU A 7 -13.32 39.23 63.45
C LEU A 7 -13.08 38.90 61.98
N ILE A 8 -12.94 39.93 61.14
CA ILE A 8 -12.61 39.80 59.70
C ILE A 8 -11.15 39.37 59.53
N TRP A 9 -10.25 39.88 60.38
CA TRP A 9 -8.83 39.51 60.34
C TRP A 9 -8.58 38.04 60.74
N HIS A 10 -9.33 37.52 61.73
CA HIS A 10 -9.25 36.09 62.08
C HIS A 10 -9.82 35.17 61.00
N SER A 11 -10.88 35.60 60.29
CA SER A 11 -11.42 34.84 59.16
C SER A 11 -10.44 34.77 57.98
N PHE A 12 -9.71 35.86 57.71
CA PHE A 12 -8.67 35.89 56.68
C PHE A 12 -7.44 35.04 57.05
N LEU A 13 -7.05 35.03 58.33
CA LEU A 13 -5.93 34.23 58.83
C LEU A 13 -6.22 32.71 58.77
N ILE A 14 -7.46 32.30 59.06
CA ILE A 14 -7.90 30.90 58.95
C ILE A 14 -7.95 30.46 57.47
N LEU A 15 -8.39 31.32 56.56
CA LEU A 15 -8.42 31.02 55.12
C LEU A 15 -7.02 30.84 54.52
N TYR A 16 -6.04 31.63 54.97
CA TYR A 16 -4.64 31.51 54.52
C TYR A 16 -3.98 30.18 54.97
N LEU A 17 -4.40 29.66 56.12
CA LEU A 17 -3.89 28.40 56.68
C LEU A 17 -4.35 27.17 55.87
N PHE A 18 -5.52 27.26 55.21
CA PHE A 18 -6.03 26.19 54.35
C PHE A 18 -5.41 26.14 52.94
N LEU A 19 -4.82 27.24 52.45
CA LEU A 19 -4.21 27.32 51.11
C LEU A 19 -2.75 26.83 51.05
N SER A 20 -2.15 26.47 52.18
CA SER A 20 -0.75 26.03 52.28
C SER A 20 -0.57 24.49 52.23
N GLY A 21 -1.65 23.73 52.02
CA GLY A 21 -1.60 22.27 52.01
C GLY A 21 -1.23 21.70 50.64
N CYS A 22 0.05 21.44 50.38
CA CYS A 22 0.46 20.53 49.31
C CYS A 22 0.82 19.17 49.92
N ALA A 23 0.03 18.13 49.61
CA ALA A 23 0.44 16.75 49.83
C ALA A 23 1.34 16.31 48.66
N SER A 24 2.65 16.52 48.78
CA SER A 24 3.63 15.97 47.84
C SER A 24 3.95 14.54 48.25
N ASN A 25 3.31 13.56 47.61
CA ASN A 25 3.69 12.16 47.74
C ASN A 25 5.04 11.94 47.04
N LYS A 26 6.13 11.98 47.81
CA LYS A 26 7.41 11.45 47.34
C LYS A 26 7.34 9.94 47.46
N ASN A 27 7.01 9.29 46.35
CA ASN A 27 7.31 7.88 46.18
C ASN A 27 8.83 7.76 46.12
N THR A 28 9.42 7.33 47.24
CA THR A 28 10.83 6.98 47.32
C THR A 28 11.02 5.69 46.54
N TYR A 29 11.46 5.81 45.28
CA TYR A 29 12.13 4.74 44.58
C TYR A 29 13.57 5.19 44.32
N ILE A 30 14.47 4.61 45.12
CA ILE A 30 15.84 4.22 44.79
C ILE A 30 16.60 5.21 43.88
N GLU A 31 17.36 6.12 44.49
CA GLU A 31 18.66 6.53 43.93
C GLU A 31 19.66 5.43 44.32
N GLU A 32 19.84 4.44 43.45
CA GLU A 32 20.96 3.52 43.57
C GLU A 32 21.48 3.22 42.16
N ASN A 33 22.64 3.80 41.89
CA ASN A 33 23.56 3.48 40.80
C ASN A 33 23.27 4.05 39.40
N LEU A 34 23.70 5.31 39.17
CA LEU A 34 23.75 5.94 37.83
C LEU A 34 25.09 5.70 37.09
N GLU A 35 25.93 4.77 37.55
CA GLU A 35 27.27 4.54 36.98
C GLU A 35 27.48 3.13 36.39
N ALA A 36 26.39 2.39 36.18
CA ALA A 36 26.39 1.15 35.42
C ALA A 36 25.21 1.13 34.44
N LEU A 37 25.24 2.00 33.42
CA LEU A 37 24.40 1.87 32.23
C LEU A 37 25.08 0.86 31.29
N PRO A 38 24.59 -0.38 31.19
CA PRO A 38 25.39 -1.42 30.58
C PRO A 38 25.19 -1.42 29.07
N GLU A 39 26.21 -1.93 28.40
CA GLU A 39 26.32 -2.29 26.99
C GLU A 39 25.03 -2.87 26.36
N TYR A 40 24.15 -3.48 27.18
CA TYR A 40 22.82 -3.98 26.77
C TYR A 40 21.86 -2.89 26.25
N LEU A 41 22.00 -1.65 26.70
CA LEU A 41 21.15 -0.57 26.22
C LEU A 41 21.58 -0.12 24.82
N GLU A 42 22.87 -0.07 24.53
CA GLU A 42 23.42 0.38 23.25
C GLU A 42 23.08 -0.59 22.10
N GLU A 43 23.20 -1.89 22.33
CA GLU A 43 22.75 -2.93 21.38
C GLU A 43 21.23 -2.88 21.15
N THR A 44 20.45 -2.63 22.20
CA THR A 44 19.00 -2.52 22.11
C THR A 44 18.59 -1.27 21.32
N TYR A 45 19.27 -0.13 21.50
CA TYR A 45 19.00 1.08 20.72
C TYR A 45 19.35 0.91 19.24
N LEU A 46 20.49 0.27 18.93
CA LEU A 46 20.91 0.00 17.55
C LEU A 46 19.97 -0.99 16.84
N ALA A 47 19.52 -2.04 17.55
CA ALA A 47 18.52 -2.99 17.04
C ALA A 47 17.15 -2.32 16.84
N THR A 48 16.76 -1.40 17.72
CA THR A 48 15.50 -0.64 17.59
C THR A 48 15.55 0.35 16.43
N GLN A 49 16.69 1.02 16.22
CA GLN A 49 16.92 1.91 15.07
C GLN A 49 16.91 1.15 13.75
N THR A 50 17.61 0.02 13.68
CA THR A 50 17.63 -0.88 12.51
C THR A 50 16.23 -1.40 12.18
N THR A 51 15.41 -1.69 13.21
CA THR A 51 14.02 -2.13 13.04
C THR A 51 13.12 -1.02 12.49
N GLN A 52 13.29 0.22 12.94
CA GLN A 52 12.52 1.36 12.45
C GLN A 52 12.85 1.71 10.99
N GLU A 53 14.13 1.74 10.63
CA GLU A 53 14.56 1.99 9.24
C GLU A 53 14.11 0.89 8.28
N THR A 54 14.17 -0.37 8.71
CA THR A 54 13.69 -1.52 7.90
C THR A 54 12.19 -1.45 7.68
N ILE A 55 11.42 -1.05 8.70
CA ILE A 55 9.96 -0.91 8.61
C ILE A 55 9.60 0.24 7.66
N GLU A 56 10.29 1.38 7.72
CA GLU A 56 10.08 2.50 6.80
C GLU A 56 10.39 2.13 5.35
N GLU A 57 11.45 1.36 5.10
CA GLU A 57 11.78 0.87 3.76
C GLU A 57 10.71 -0.10 3.24
N LEU A 58 10.21 -1.01 4.09
CA LEU A 58 9.11 -1.92 3.72
C LEU A 58 7.82 -1.14 3.36
N TYR A 59 7.52 -0.05 4.08
CA TYR A 59 6.40 0.81 3.72
C TYR A 59 6.61 1.50 2.37
N ARG A 60 7.83 1.98 2.09
CA ARG A 60 8.15 2.59 0.78
C ARG A 60 7.99 1.60 -0.37
N LEU A 61 8.42 0.35 -0.18
CA LEU A 61 8.30 -0.70 -1.19
C LEU A 61 6.85 -1.07 -1.47
N ASN A 62 5.98 -1.03 -0.46
CA ASN A 62 4.55 -1.29 -0.63
C ASN A 62 3.81 -0.18 -1.40
N ASP A 63 4.28 1.05 -1.30
CA ASP A 63 3.70 2.21 -2.01
C ASP A 63 4.24 2.40 -3.43
N ILE A 64 5.06 1.46 -3.94
CA ILE A 64 5.53 1.48 -5.33
C ILE A 64 4.38 1.06 -6.24
N GLU A 65 3.79 2.05 -6.93
CA GLU A 65 2.91 1.77 -8.06
C GLU A 65 3.74 1.21 -9.24
N LEU A 66 3.57 -0.08 -9.52
CA LEU A 66 4.15 -0.68 -10.71
C LEU A 66 3.39 -0.20 -11.96
N PRO A 67 4.09 0.08 -13.07
CA PRO A 67 3.42 0.40 -14.32
C PRO A 67 2.50 -0.76 -14.73
N PRO A 68 1.36 -0.47 -15.39
CA PRO A 68 0.46 -1.50 -15.85
C PRO A 68 1.17 -2.42 -16.84
N TYR A 69 0.86 -3.71 -16.76
CA TYR A 69 1.36 -4.69 -17.71
C TYR A 69 0.95 -4.33 -19.14
N LYS A 70 1.92 -4.40 -20.04
CA LYS A 70 1.74 -4.15 -21.47
C LYS A 70 2.06 -5.41 -22.25
N LEU A 71 1.21 -5.67 -23.24
CA LEU A 71 1.37 -6.76 -24.16
C LEU A 71 2.60 -6.56 -25.04
N GLY A 72 3.32 -7.66 -25.24
CA GLY A 72 4.49 -7.70 -26.10
C GLY A 72 4.72 -9.07 -26.74
N PRO A 73 5.68 -9.15 -27.67
CA PRO A 73 5.98 -10.37 -28.39
C PRO A 73 6.24 -11.58 -27.49
N GLY A 74 5.66 -12.73 -27.86
CA GLY A 74 5.81 -13.99 -27.15
C GLY A 74 4.84 -14.19 -25.98
N ASP A 75 4.04 -13.18 -25.63
CA ASP A 75 2.96 -13.33 -24.66
C ASP A 75 1.90 -14.32 -25.18
N LYS A 76 1.38 -15.14 -24.27
CA LYS A 76 0.29 -16.06 -24.55
C LYS A 76 -0.92 -15.75 -23.69
N MET A 77 -2.07 -15.75 -24.34
CA MET A 77 -3.34 -15.40 -23.74
C MET A 77 -4.46 -16.32 -24.18
N LYS A 78 -5.49 -16.37 -23.34
CA LYS A 78 -6.79 -16.94 -23.64
C LYS A 78 -7.73 -15.79 -23.97
N ILE A 79 -8.53 -15.96 -25.00
CA ILE A 79 -9.56 -15.00 -25.37
C ILE A 79 -10.90 -15.72 -25.34
N TYR A 80 -11.83 -15.19 -24.55
CA TYR A 80 -13.20 -15.69 -24.41
C TYR A 80 -14.17 -14.60 -24.86
N VAL A 81 -15.24 -15.00 -25.54
CA VAL A 81 -16.32 -14.07 -25.92
C VAL A 81 -17.61 -14.56 -25.29
N TYR A 82 -18.27 -13.67 -24.56
CA TYR A 82 -19.52 -14.03 -23.87
C TYR A 82 -20.59 -14.50 -24.86
N ASP A 83 -21.26 -15.61 -24.52
CA ASP A 83 -22.30 -16.28 -25.32
C ASP A 83 -21.84 -16.78 -26.71
N GLU A 84 -20.53 -16.73 -27.01
CA GLU A 84 -19.96 -17.05 -28.33
C GLU A 84 -18.79 -18.05 -28.21
N PRO A 85 -19.03 -19.31 -27.79
CA PRO A 85 -17.97 -20.31 -27.53
C PRO A 85 -17.17 -20.71 -28.77
N GLU A 86 -17.71 -20.45 -29.96
CA GLU A 86 -17.02 -20.64 -31.24
C GLU A 86 -15.92 -19.60 -31.51
N LEU A 87 -15.92 -18.49 -30.76
CA LEU A 87 -14.88 -17.47 -30.80
C LEU A 87 -13.79 -17.68 -29.73
N ASP A 88 -14.01 -18.61 -28.80
CA ASP A 88 -13.05 -18.94 -27.76
C ASP A 88 -11.74 -19.47 -28.34
N SER A 89 -10.64 -19.01 -27.74
CA SER A 89 -9.28 -19.36 -28.14
C SER A 89 -8.41 -19.58 -26.90
N ASP A 90 -8.05 -20.84 -26.67
CA ASP A 90 -7.24 -21.24 -25.51
C ASP A 90 -5.79 -20.78 -25.55
N VAL A 91 -5.24 -20.59 -26.76
CA VAL A 91 -3.86 -20.16 -26.97
C VAL A 91 -3.81 -19.19 -28.14
N VAL A 92 -3.70 -17.91 -27.83
CA VAL A 92 -3.36 -16.84 -28.77
C VAL A 92 -1.99 -16.30 -28.39
N ILE A 93 -1.11 -16.12 -29.38
CA ILE A 93 0.28 -15.72 -29.16
C ILE A 93 0.49 -14.37 -29.85
N VAL A 94 1.08 -13.42 -29.13
CA VAL A 94 1.56 -12.17 -29.72
C VAL A 94 2.81 -12.47 -30.54
N LYS A 95 2.75 -12.20 -31.84
CA LYS A 95 3.82 -12.44 -32.80
C LYS A 95 4.99 -11.47 -32.59
N GLN A 96 6.09 -11.72 -33.30
CA GLN A 96 7.31 -10.91 -33.20
C GLN A 96 7.15 -9.47 -33.70
N ASP A 97 6.21 -9.24 -34.61
CA ASP A 97 5.82 -7.91 -35.11
C ASP A 97 4.84 -7.19 -34.16
N GLY A 98 4.42 -7.84 -33.06
CA GLY A 98 3.53 -7.27 -32.05
C GLY A 98 2.04 -7.44 -32.35
N THR A 99 1.67 -8.13 -33.43
CA THR A 99 0.27 -8.45 -33.71
C THR A 99 -0.16 -9.77 -33.08
N LEU A 100 -1.46 -9.94 -32.87
CA LEU A 100 -2.09 -11.24 -32.63
C LEU A 100 -3.10 -11.52 -33.75
N SER A 101 -3.29 -12.81 -34.06
CA SER A 101 -4.32 -13.24 -35.00
C SER A 101 -5.53 -13.76 -34.22
N TYR A 102 -6.72 -13.28 -34.55
CA TYR A 102 -7.95 -13.66 -33.89
C TYR A 102 -9.12 -13.90 -34.87
N ARG A 103 -10.07 -14.75 -34.49
CA ARG A 103 -11.15 -15.25 -35.37
C ARG A 103 -12.05 -14.11 -35.82
N LEU A 104 -12.47 -14.11 -37.10
CA LEU A 104 -13.26 -13.06 -37.76
C LEU A 104 -12.54 -11.72 -37.94
N VAL A 105 -11.76 -11.32 -36.94
CA VAL A 105 -11.10 -10.02 -36.88
C VAL A 105 -9.76 -9.97 -37.65
N GLY A 106 -9.10 -11.12 -37.78
CA GLY A 106 -7.79 -11.22 -38.43
C GLY A 106 -6.67 -10.71 -37.53
N GLU A 107 -5.76 -9.92 -38.11
CA GLU A 107 -4.59 -9.37 -37.40
C GLU A 107 -4.98 -8.13 -36.59
N VAL A 108 -4.57 -8.10 -35.33
CA VAL A 108 -4.78 -7.00 -34.39
C VAL A 108 -3.42 -6.61 -33.81
N ASP A 109 -3.02 -5.35 -33.99
CA ASP A 109 -1.81 -4.82 -33.36
C ASP A 109 -2.09 -4.58 -31.87
N VAL A 110 -1.31 -5.22 -31.01
CA VAL A 110 -1.42 -5.11 -29.56
C VAL A 110 -0.14 -4.57 -28.91
N THR A 111 0.78 -4.04 -29.71
CA THR A 111 2.09 -3.61 -29.25
C THR A 111 1.98 -2.52 -28.20
N GLY A 112 2.43 -2.81 -26.97
CA GLY A 112 2.48 -1.81 -25.90
C GLY A 112 1.11 -1.42 -25.33
N LEU A 113 0.06 -2.13 -25.72
CA LEU A 113 -1.28 -2.00 -25.16
C LEU A 113 -1.40 -2.75 -23.84
N THR A 114 -2.18 -2.20 -22.93
CA THR A 114 -2.68 -2.90 -21.76
C THR A 114 -3.78 -3.89 -22.16
N ILE A 115 -4.10 -4.82 -21.26
CA ILE A 115 -5.18 -5.78 -21.49
C ILE A 115 -6.53 -5.11 -21.80
N PRO A 116 -6.99 -4.09 -21.03
CA PRO A 116 -8.25 -3.41 -21.34
C PRO A 116 -8.26 -2.72 -22.70
N GLU A 117 -7.15 -2.09 -23.09
CA GLU A 117 -7.03 -1.43 -24.40
C GLU A 117 -7.11 -2.45 -25.54
N ALA A 118 -6.45 -3.60 -25.40
CA ALA A 118 -6.55 -4.68 -26.39
C ALA A 118 -7.96 -5.28 -26.45
N THR A 119 -8.63 -5.44 -25.30
CA THR A 119 -10.03 -5.88 -25.22
C THR A 119 -10.94 -4.95 -26.01
N GLU A 120 -10.86 -3.63 -25.77
CA GLU A 120 -11.70 -2.64 -26.45
C GLU A 120 -11.51 -2.68 -27.97
N ILE A 121 -10.28 -2.83 -28.45
CA ILE A 121 -10.00 -2.94 -29.90
C ILE A 121 -10.60 -4.20 -30.49
N ILE A 122 -10.50 -5.34 -29.80
CA ILE A 122 -11.05 -6.61 -30.29
C ILE A 122 -12.58 -6.55 -30.29
N GLU A 123 -13.19 -6.03 -29.22
CA GLU A 123 -14.64 -5.80 -29.15
C GLU A 123 -15.12 -4.90 -30.28
N ASP A 124 -14.44 -3.78 -30.52
CA ASP A 124 -14.85 -2.84 -31.54
C ASP A 124 -14.86 -3.46 -32.94
N LYS A 125 -13.80 -4.22 -33.26
CA LYS A 125 -13.72 -4.92 -34.54
C LYS A 125 -14.68 -6.12 -34.65
N LEU A 126 -15.07 -6.75 -33.53
CA LEU A 126 -16.05 -7.83 -33.52
C LEU A 126 -17.49 -7.34 -33.78
N LYS A 127 -17.79 -6.05 -33.53
CA LYS A 127 -19.13 -5.46 -33.78
C LYS A 127 -19.57 -5.58 -35.24
N ASP A 128 -18.64 -5.73 -36.17
CA ASP A 128 -18.94 -5.97 -37.59
C ASP A 128 -19.53 -7.37 -37.86
N TYR A 129 -19.39 -8.30 -36.91
CA TYR A 129 -19.75 -9.70 -37.06
C TYR A 129 -20.81 -10.17 -36.07
N ILE A 130 -20.77 -9.69 -34.82
CA ILE A 130 -21.68 -10.07 -33.75
C ILE A 130 -22.21 -8.84 -32.99
N LEU A 131 -23.39 -8.98 -32.38
CA LEU A 131 -24.07 -7.89 -31.70
C LEU A 131 -23.64 -7.83 -30.22
N TYR A 132 -23.12 -6.67 -29.79
CA TYR A 132 -22.64 -6.43 -28.41
C TYR A 132 -21.59 -7.45 -27.93
N PRO A 133 -20.42 -7.56 -28.59
CA PRO A 133 -19.35 -8.43 -28.13
C PRO A 133 -18.85 -8.01 -26.74
N GLU A 134 -18.72 -8.97 -25.83
CA GLU A 134 -18.06 -8.80 -24.54
C GLU A 134 -16.88 -9.79 -24.46
N VAL A 135 -15.66 -9.26 -24.38
CA VAL A 135 -14.44 -10.04 -24.55
C VAL A 135 -13.64 -10.07 -23.25
N SER A 136 -13.17 -11.27 -22.89
CA SER A 136 -12.26 -11.49 -21.76
C SER A 136 -10.91 -12.00 -22.25
N ILE A 137 -9.86 -11.22 -22.01
CA ILE A 137 -8.49 -11.58 -22.34
C ILE A 137 -7.75 -11.93 -21.05
N ILE A 138 -7.25 -13.16 -20.97
CA ILE A 138 -6.57 -13.69 -19.79
C ILE A 138 -5.12 -14.05 -20.17
N PRO A 139 -4.11 -13.28 -19.71
CA PRO A 139 -2.71 -13.66 -19.88
C PRO A 139 -2.43 -14.94 -19.08
N PHE A 140 -1.81 -15.94 -19.71
CA PHE A 140 -1.39 -17.16 -18.99
C PHE A 140 0.12 -17.44 -19.10
N GLU A 141 0.81 -16.86 -20.08
CA GLU A 141 2.27 -16.74 -20.09
C GLU A 141 2.66 -15.31 -20.49
N ALA A 142 3.00 -14.48 -19.50
CA ALA A 142 3.54 -13.13 -19.73
C ALA A 142 5.07 -13.21 -19.87
N ARG A 143 5.58 -13.25 -21.10
CA ARG A 143 7.02 -13.37 -21.42
C ARG A 143 7.67 -12.03 -21.73
N SER A 144 6.88 -11.02 -22.08
CA SER A 144 7.36 -9.68 -22.42
C SER A 144 7.84 -8.86 -21.22
N SER A 145 7.51 -9.28 -20.00
CA SER A 145 7.90 -8.61 -18.76
C SER A 145 8.92 -9.46 -17.98
N THR A 146 10.19 -9.04 -18.00
CA THR A 146 11.29 -9.72 -17.29
C THR A 146 11.76 -8.88 -16.12
N VAL A 147 11.92 -9.50 -14.95
CA VAL A 147 12.61 -8.91 -13.79
C VAL A 147 13.84 -9.75 -13.51
N THR A 148 15.01 -9.11 -13.36
CA THR A 148 16.27 -9.79 -13.01
C THR A 148 16.59 -9.52 -11.54
N ILE A 149 16.73 -10.60 -10.76
CA ILE A 149 17.21 -10.52 -9.38
C ILE A 149 18.71 -10.84 -9.41
N LEU A 150 19.54 -9.85 -9.09
CA LEU A 150 20.98 -10.02 -8.89
C LEU A 150 21.23 -10.31 -7.41
N GLY A 151 22.07 -11.30 -7.13
CA GLY A 151 22.53 -11.68 -5.79
C GLY A 151 24.04 -11.59 -5.66
#